data_AF-A0A7K2W6V9-F1
#
_entry.id   AF-A0A7K2W6V9-F1
#
_cell.length_a   1.000
_cell.length_b   1.000
_cell.length_c   1.000
_cell.angle_alpha   90.00
_cell.angle_beta   90.00
_cell.angle_gamma   90.00
#
_symmetry.space_group_name_H-M   'P 1'
#
loop_
_entity.id
_entity.type
_entity.pdbx_description
1 polymer ?
#
loop_
_entity_poly.entity_id
_entity_poly.type
_entity_poly.pdbx_seq_one_letter_code
_entity_poly.pdbx_strand_id
1 'polypeptide(L)'
;MNGTTTGEVRAAPQREEQRVSKVFRKTLVTAVVAAGTFLLTNALTPDQGELWQWTVSITLGSATLLVQYLVDFGERLETVEEYQKRRLREMKDRLTAHHTEMREAIDESFAKINDATELFSQVDRSVLRSDGVTRLARKYTQVGEHGSEIVKTFAQEEIGRLASLMESLSNGSAECPGENHEWLIDLTTCARRTVYATSTDVDRDFWFSEPAKRYLAAQGEAIKKRGVQVRRLFLVDEPEHVTEGLRTVCARQRTFGIDARIAVQSRLEPSVQVTPLNDFIIFDGELCYETEPDVRVVPVKTTLKMTPEHVRERVNRFNVLWEATEEGTETAD
;
A
#
# COMPACT_ATOMS: atom_id res chain seq x y z
N MET A 1 -1.60 18.53 45.68
CA MET A 1 -1.17 19.54 46.67
C MET A 1 -0.64 20.75 45.94
N ASN A 2 -1.01 21.91 46.46
CA ASN A 2 -0.92 23.28 45.93
C ASN A 2 0.48 23.78 45.54
N GLY A 3 0.48 24.83 44.70
CA GLY A 3 1.60 25.76 44.51
C GLY A 3 1.42 26.81 43.41
N THR A 4 0.53 27.78 43.63
CA THR A 4 0.41 29.12 42.98
C THR A 4 1.74 29.90 43.06
N THR A 5 2.17 30.83 42.17
CA THR A 5 1.62 32.16 41.79
C THR A 5 2.65 32.77 40.79
N THR A 6 2.35 33.45 39.68
CA THR A 6 2.11 34.92 39.54
C THR A 6 2.12 35.28 38.04
N GLY A 7 1.29 36.25 37.62
CA GLY A 7 1.46 36.92 36.31
C GLY A 7 0.20 37.48 35.66
N GLU A 8 -0.69 38.12 36.42
CA GLU A 8 -1.84 38.85 35.86
C GLU A 8 -1.36 40.18 35.23
N VAL A 9 -1.38 40.27 33.90
CA VAL A 9 -1.16 41.54 33.17
C VAL A 9 -2.52 42.20 32.93
N ARG A 10 -2.85 43.14 33.81
CA ARG A 10 -3.94 44.11 33.62
C ARG A 10 -3.49 45.16 32.59
N ALA A 11 -4.04 45.11 31.37
CA ALA A 11 -3.90 46.16 30.36
C ALA A 11 -5.09 47.14 30.42
N ALA A 12 -4.81 48.28 31.06
CA ALA A 12 -5.32 49.64 30.92
C ALA A 12 -6.73 49.94 30.33
N PRO A 13 -7.54 50.78 31.01
CA PRO A 13 -8.74 51.40 30.44
C PRO A 13 -8.35 52.68 29.66
N GLN A 14 -7.83 52.56 28.44
CA GLN A 14 -7.41 53.74 27.64
C GLN A 14 -8.46 54.26 26.65
N ARG A 15 -9.61 53.60 26.49
CA ARG A 15 -10.63 53.99 25.49
C ARG A 15 -11.64 55.04 25.95
N GLU A 16 -11.83 55.24 27.25
CA GLU A 16 -12.81 56.21 27.75
C GLU A 16 -12.26 57.64 27.83
N GLU A 17 -11.01 57.83 28.30
CA GLU A 17 -10.42 59.18 28.46
C GLU A 17 -10.26 59.93 27.12
N GLN A 18 -9.92 59.24 26.02
CA GLN A 18 -9.77 59.88 24.71
C GLN A 18 -11.12 60.29 24.08
N ARG A 19 -12.19 59.54 24.34
CA ARG A 19 -13.54 59.87 23.84
C ARG A 19 -14.10 61.10 24.57
N VAL A 20 -13.90 61.18 25.88
CA VAL A 20 -14.34 62.32 26.69
C VAL A 20 -13.59 63.60 26.27
N SER A 21 -12.29 63.52 26.00
CA SER A 21 -11.48 64.65 25.52
C SER A 21 -11.94 65.22 24.17
N LYS A 22 -12.25 64.35 23.18
CA LYS A 22 -12.68 64.80 21.83
C LYS A 22 -14.08 65.45 21.87
N VAL A 23 -15.00 64.92 22.70
CA VAL A 23 -16.34 65.50 22.88
C VAL A 23 -16.26 66.83 23.64
N PHE A 24 -15.52 66.88 24.75
CA PHE A 24 -15.36 68.10 25.55
C PHE A 24 -14.72 69.24 24.72
N ARG A 25 -13.72 68.93 23.88
CA ARG A 25 -13.11 69.90 22.98
C ARG A 25 -14.08 70.42 21.92
N LYS A 26 -14.92 69.55 21.35
CA LYS A 26 -15.96 69.97 20.38
C LYS A 26 -17.02 70.85 21.03
N THR A 27 -17.44 70.54 22.26
CA THR A 27 -18.41 71.37 23.01
C THR A 27 -17.83 72.73 23.39
N LEU A 28 -16.56 72.78 23.82
CA LEU A 28 -15.86 74.02 24.18
C LEU A 28 -15.71 74.97 22.98
N VAL A 29 -15.30 74.45 21.82
CA VAL A 29 -15.15 75.26 20.60
C VAL A 29 -16.50 75.83 20.16
N THR A 30 -17.56 75.04 20.26
CA THR A 30 -18.91 75.49 19.89
C THR A 30 -19.40 76.60 20.83
N ALA A 31 -19.14 76.48 22.14
CA ALA A 31 -19.49 77.49 23.14
C ALA A 31 -18.71 78.82 22.93
N VAL A 32 -17.42 78.73 22.60
CA VAL A 32 -16.57 79.92 22.35
C VAL A 32 -16.98 80.65 21.08
N VAL A 33 -17.29 79.92 20.00
CA VAL A 33 -17.76 80.53 18.74
C VAL A 33 -19.13 81.17 18.93
N ALA A 34 -20.05 80.53 19.67
CA ALA A 34 -21.36 81.12 19.97
C ALA A 34 -21.25 82.38 20.83
N ALA A 35 -20.43 82.36 21.89
CA ALA A 35 -20.19 83.53 22.74
C ALA A 35 -19.49 84.66 21.99
N GLY A 36 -18.48 84.34 21.17
CA GLY A 36 -17.79 85.30 20.31
C GLY A 36 -18.73 85.95 19.31
N THR A 37 -19.60 85.16 18.67
CA THR A 37 -20.58 85.69 17.71
C THR A 37 -21.64 86.55 18.39
N PHE A 38 -22.12 86.16 19.57
CA PHE A 38 -23.07 86.95 20.35
C PHE A 38 -22.50 88.32 20.75
N LEU A 39 -21.25 88.35 21.25
CA LEU A 39 -20.57 89.59 21.62
C LEU A 39 -20.28 90.47 20.40
N LEU A 40 -19.85 89.87 19.29
CA LEU A 40 -19.56 90.60 18.04
C LEU A 40 -20.84 91.20 17.44
N THR A 41 -21.95 90.45 17.46
CA THR A 41 -23.26 90.92 16.96
C THR A 41 -23.83 92.04 17.83
N ASN A 42 -23.63 91.95 19.16
CA ASN A 42 -24.05 92.99 20.10
C ASN A 42 -23.20 94.26 20.01
N ALA A 43 -21.92 94.16 19.64
CA ALA A 43 -21.02 95.29 19.48
C ALA A 43 -21.22 96.06 18.16
N LEU A 44 -21.69 95.40 17.09
CA LEU A 44 -21.82 95.98 15.75
C LEU A 44 -23.23 96.48 15.40
N THR A 45 -24.27 96.04 16.12
CA THR A 45 -25.67 96.38 15.78
C THR A 45 -26.53 96.56 17.05
N PRO A 46 -26.42 97.72 17.74
CA PRO A 46 -27.13 97.96 18.98
C PRO A 46 -28.62 98.35 18.83
N ASP A 47 -29.14 98.60 17.62
CA ASP A 47 -30.47 99.22 17.41
C ASP A 47 -31.39 98.51 16.39
N GLN A 48 -31.32 97.18 16.27
CA GLN A 48 -32.29 96.41 15.48
C GLN A 48 -32.90 95.29 16.34
N GLY A 49 -34.24 95.25 16.35
CA GLY A 49 -35.07 94.58 17.34
C GLY A 49 -34.69 93.14 17.69
N GLU A 50 -34.98 92.81 18.96
CA GLU A 50 -34.76 91.57 19.71
C GLU A 50 -34.98 90.26 18.91
N LEU A 51 -35.79 90.27 17.85
CA LEU A 51 -36.08 89.12 16.98
C LEU A 51 -34.94 88.72 16.02
N TRP A 52 -34.03 89.62 15.64
CA TRP A 52 -32.95 89.29 14.67
C TRP A 52 -31.82 88.46 15.31
N GLN A 53 -31.52 88.67 16.60
CA GLN A 53 -30.48 87.94 17.33
C GLN A 53 -30.82 86.44 17.50
N TRP A 54 -32.10 86.10 17.72
CA TRP A 54 -32.56 84.71 17.83
C TRP A 54 -32.44 83.96 16.49
N THR A 55 -32.73 84.63 15.37
CA THR A 55 -32.69 84.03 14.04
C THR A 55 -31.26 83.65 13.64
N VAL A 56 -30.28 84.50 13.97
CA VAL A 56 -28.85 84.27 13.67
C VAL A 56 -28.26 83.13 14.51
N SER A 57 -28.62 83.02 15.79
CA SER A 57 -28.11 81.93 16.65
C SER A 57 -28.66 80.56 16.27
N ILE A 58 -29.96 80.48 15.92
CA ILE A 58 -30.59 79.25 15.46
C ILE A 58 -29.98 78.80 14.12
N THR A 59 -29.82 79.70 13.16
CA THR A 59 -29.26 79.36 11.84
C THR A 59 -27.79 78.95 11.93
N LEU A 60 -26.98 79.66 12.72
CA LEU A 60 -25.57 79.32 12.89
C LEU A 60 -25.38 78.03 13.70
N GLY A 61 -26.20 77.79 14.71
CA GLY A 61 -26.21 76.53 15.46
C GLY A 61 -26.61 75.34 14.59
N SER A 62 -27.62 75.53 13.73
CA SER A 62 -28.07 74.52 12.76
C SER A 62 -26.98 74.19 11.73
N ALA A 63 -26.33 75.22 11.17
CA ALA A 63 -25.23 75.05 10.23
C ALA A 63 -24.04 74.31 10.86
N THR A 64 -23.73 74.63 12.12
CA THR A 64 -22.64 73.97 12.85
C THR A 64 -22.93 72.48 13.09
N LEU A 65 -24.17 72.13 13.46
CA LEU A 65 -24.58 70.73 13.62
C LEU A 65 -24.51 69.94 12.31
N LEU A 66 -24.90 70.55 11.18
CA LEU A 66 -24.77 69.93 9.86
C LEU A 66 -23.31 69.64 9.50
N VAL A 67 -22.40 70.59 9.74
CA VAL A 67 -20.96 70.39 9.50
C VAL A 67 -20.41 69.29 10.42
N GLN A 68 -20.79 69.27 11.70
CA GLN A 68 -20.39 68.21 12.62
C GLN A 68 -20.89 66.84 12.19
N TYR A 69 -22.13 66.74 11.70
CA TYR A 69 -22.71 65.52 11.19
C TYR A 69 -21.98 65.01 9.94
N LEU A 70 -21.69 65.89 8.97
CA LEU A 70 -20.99 65.54 7.74
C LEU A 70 -19.56 65.02 8.02
N VAL A 71 -18.86 65.64 8.96
CA VAL A 71 -17.51 65.19 9.35
C VAL A 71 -17.56 63.85 10.09
N ASP A 72 -18.51 63.65 11.01
CA ASP A 72 -18.65 62.37 11.73
C ASP A 72 -19.09 61.23 10.79
N PHE A 73 -19.89 61.54 9.77
CA PHE A 73 -20.30 60.59 8.74
C PHE A 73 -19.11 60.19 7.84
N GLY A 74 -18.25 61.14 7.48
CA GLY A 74 -17.02 60.88 6.73
C GLY A 74 -16.06 59.96 7.48
N GLU A 75 -15.76 60.26 8.76
CA GLU A 75 -14.89 59.42 9.60
C GLU A 75 -15.44 57.98 9.75
N ARG A 76 -16.77 57.82 9.84
CA ARG A 76 -17.41 56.48 9.95
C ARG A 76 -17.39 55.70 8.64
N LEU A 77 -17.54 56.35 7.49
CA LEU A 77 -17.49 55.68 6.19
C LEU A 77 -16.11 55.10 5.91
N GLU A 78 -15.06 55.89 6.16
CA GLU A 78 -13.68 55.47 5.91
C GLU A 78 -13.29 54.24 6.76
N THR A 79 -13.66 54.25 8.04
CA THR A 79 -13.40 53.12 8.95
C THR A 79 -14.18 51.86 8.57
N VAL A 80 -15.40 51.99 8.06
CA VAL A 80 -16.21 50.85 7.58
C VAL A 80 -15.64 50.27 6.29
N GLU A 81 -15.22 51.12 5.34
CA GLU A 81 -14.59 50.68 4.11
C GLU A 81 -13.29 49.93 4.36
N GLU A 82 -12.45 50.40 5.28
CA GLU A 82 -11.21 49.70 5.65
C GLU A 82 -11.49 48.34 6.30
N TYR A 83 -12.49 48.27 7.17
CA TYR A 83 -12.91 47.02 7.81
C TYR A 83 -13.44 46.01 6.78
N GLN A 84 -14.27 46.46 5.82
CA GLN A 84 -14.78 45.61 4.75
C GLN A 84 -13.67 45.14 3.80
N LYS A 85 -12.73 46.02 3.41
CA LYS A 85 -11.58 45.66 2.56
C LYS A 85 -10.64 44.66 3.23
N ARG A 86 -10.48 44.71 4.56
CA ARG A 86 -9.70 43.69 5.30
C ARG A 86 -10.43 42.36 5.34
N ARG A 87 -11.71 42.37 5.70
CA ARG A 87 -12.53 41.14 5.78
C ARG A 87 -12.64 40.42 4.44
N LEU A 88 -12.79 41.16 3.34
CA LEU A 88 -12.87 40.58 2.00
C LEU A 88 -11.55 39.94 1.55
N ARG A 89 -10.40 40.56 1.90
CA ARG A 89 -9.07 39.99 1.65
C ARG A 89 -8.86 38.71 2.47
N GLU A 90 -9.11 38.76 3.77
CA GLU A 90 -9.01 37.59 4.64
C GLU A 90 -9.91 36.43 4.18
N MET A 91 -11.12 36.73 3.73
CA MET A 91 -12.04 35.71 3.20
C MET A 91 -11.52 35.12 1.88
N LYS A 92 -10.99 35.94 0.97
CA LYS A 92 -10.39 35.49 -0.29
C LYS A 92 -9.18 34.60 -0.04
N ASP A 93 -8.31 34.99 0.88
CA ASP A 93 -7.09 34.24 1.21
C ASP A 93 -7.43 32.89 1.84
N ARG A 94 -8.38 32.85 2.78
CA ARG A 94 -8.89 31.59 3.36
C ARG A 94 -9.52 30.67 2.33
N LEU A 95 -10.31 31.21 1.41
CA LEU A 95 -10.97 30.42 0.37
C LEU A 95 -9.96 29.84 -0.63
N THR A 96 -8.91 30.58 -0.95
CA THR A 96 -7.84 30.14 -1.88
C THR A 96 -6.98 29.04 -1.24
N ALA A 97 -6.61 29.19 0.04
CA ALA A 97 -5.89 28.17 0.78
C ALA A 97 -6.71 26.88 0.90
N HIS A 98 -7.98 26.98 1.31
CA HIS A 98 -8.89 25.84 1.43
C HIS A 98 -9.12 25.13 0.08
N HIS A 99 -9.21 25.87 -1.03
CA HIS A 99 -9.33 25.26 -2.35
C HIS A 99 -8.07 24.50 -2.78
N THR A 100 -6.90 24.97 -2.38
CA THR A 100 -5.62 24.33 -2.73
C THR A 100 -5.44 23.04 -1.94
N GLU A 101 -5.64 23.08 -0.62
CA GLU A 101 -5.60 21.89 0.24
C GLU A 101 -6.63 20.84 -0.18
N MET A 102 -7.86 21.27 -0.51
CA MET A 102 -8.90 20.37 -0.98
C MET A 102 -8.52 19.72 -2.32
N ARG A 103 -7.87 20.46 -3.23
CA ARG A 103 -7.44 19.94 -4.53
C ARG A 103 -6.28 18.96 -4.39
N GLU A 104 -5.31 19.22 -3.52
CA GLU A 104 -4.20 18.28 -3.25
C GLU A 104 -4.70 16.98 -2.59
N ALA A 105 -5.58 17.07 -1.58
CA ALA A 105 -6.17 15.90 -0.93
C ALA A 105 -7.04 15.07 -1.90
N ILE A 106 -7.74 15.75 -2.81
CA ILE A 106 -8.49 15.15 -3.92
C ILE A 106 -7.53 14.45 -4.86
N ASP A 107 -6.51 15.13 -5.39
CA ASP A 107 -5.57 14.57 -6.37
C ASP A 107 -4.80 13.36 -5.80
N GLU A 108 -4.41 13.38 -4.52
CA GLU A 108 -3.79 12.23 -3.83
C GLU A 108 -4.76 11.05 -3.67
N SER A 109 -6.01 11.33 -3.30
CA SER A 109 -7.05 10.30 -3.16
C SER A 109 -7.43 9.71 -4.53
N PHE A 110 -7.49 10.54 -5.56
CA PHE A 110 -7.76 10.12 -6.94
C PHE A 110 -6.60 9.32 -7.52
N ALA A 111 -5.34 9.61 -7.19
CA ALA A 111 -4.21 8.78 -7.59
C ALA A 111 -4.30 7.37 -6.98
N LYS A 112 -4.55 7.28 -5.66
CA LYS A 112 -4.72 5.99 -4.96
C LYS A 112 -5.93 5.18 -5.47
N ILE A 113 -7.04 5.86 -5.80
CA ILE A 113 -8.24 5.22 -6.36
C ILE A 113 -8.04 4.82 -7.82
N ASN A 114 -7.35 5.63 -8.63
CA ASN A 114 -7.08 5.35 -10.04
C ASN A 114 -6.14 4.14 -10.18
N ASP A 115 -5.08 4.03 -9.37
CA ASP A 115 -4.18 2.87 -9.36
C ASP A 115 -4.95 1.59 -8.96
N ALA A 116 -5.79 1.66 -7.92
CA ALA A 116 -6.64 0.54 -7.53
C ALA A 116 -7.67 0.17 -8.62
N THR A 117 -8.25 1.16 -9.30
CA THR A 117 -9.26 0.94 -10.35
C THR A 117 -8.63 0.40 -11.64
N GLU A 118 -7.41 0.83 -11.98
CA GLU A 118 -6.64 0.33 -13.11
C GLU A 118 -6.18 -1.11 -12.86
N LEU A 119 -5.70 -1.43 -11.65
CA LEU A 119 -5.41 -2.80 -11.21
C LEU A 119 -6.67 -3.68 -11.26
N PHE A 120 -7.82 -3.22 -10.76
CA PHE A 120 -9.09 -3.94 -10.87
C PHE A 120 -9.50 -4.15 -12.33
N SER A 121 -9.30 -3.16 -13.21
CA SER A 121 -9.61 -3.28 -14.64
C SER A 121 -8.67 -4.25 -15.37
N GLN A 122 -7.41 -4.38 -14.95
CA GLN A 122 -6.46 -5.36 -15.50
C GLN A 122 -6.75 -6.78 -14.96
N VAL A 123 -7.18 -6.90 -13.70
CA VAL A 123 -7.62 -8.17 -13.09
C VAL A 123 -8.91 -8.69 -13.73
N ASP A 124 -9.87 -7.82 -14.07
CA ASP A 124 -11.13 -8.21 -14.73
C ASP A 124 -10.92 -8.69 -16.19
N ARG A 125 -9.78 -8.32 -16.80
CA ARG A 125 -9.35 -8.78 -18.14
C ARG A 125 -8.44 -10.01 -18.10
N SER A 126 -7.98 -10.41 -16.92
CA SER A 126 -7.10 -11.56 -16.70
C SER A 126 -7.91 -12.85 -16.48
N VAL A 127 -7.33 -14.01 -16.84
CA VAL A 127 -7.88 -15.36 -16.61
C VAL A 127 -8.00 -15.69 -15.11
N LEU A 128 -7.50 -14.83 -14.22
CA LEU A 128 -7.78 -14.87 -12.80
C LEU A 128 -9.28 -14.68 -12.57
N ARG A 129 -9.98 -15.76 -12.20
CA ARG A 129 -11.34 -15.68 -11.67
C ARG A 129 -11.37 -14.54 -10.63
N SER A 130 -12.11 -13.47 -10.92
CA SER A 130 -12.09 -12.20 -10.17
C SER A 130 -12.62 -12.32 -8.72
N ASP A 131 -13.02 -13.52 -8.31
CA ASP A 131 -13.49 -13.84 -6.97
C ASP A 131 -12.36 -13.86 -5.93
N GLY A 132 -11.14 -14.27 -6.32
CA GLY A 132 -10.01 -14.43 -5.40
C GLY A 132 -9.50 -13.12 -4.80
N VAL A 133 -9.18 -12.14 -5.65
CA VAL A 133 -8.65 -10.82 -5.24
C VAL A 133 -9.70 -10.04 -4.43
N THR A 134 -10.95 -10.04 -4.91
CA THR A 134 -12.07 -9.39 -4.22
C THR A 134 -12.33 -10.02 -2.85
N ARG A 135 -12.24 -11.35 -2.74
CA ARG A 135 -12.36 -12.06 -1.46
C ARG A 135 -11.21 -11.74 -0.52
N LEU A 136 -9.97 -11.68 -1.02
CA LEU A 136 -8.78 -11.32 -0.25
C LEU A 136 -8.91 -9.90 0.33
N ALA A 137 -9.23 -8.92 -0.51
CA ALA A 137 -9.41 -7.52 -0.08
C ALA A 137 -10.50 -7.41 0.99
N ARG A 138 -11.67 -8.02 0.76
CA ARG A 138 -12.79 -8.02 1.73
C ARG A 138 -12.38 -8.65 3.05
N LYS A 139 -11.67 -9.79 3.03
CA LYS A 139 -11.29 -10.50 4.25
C LYS A 139 -10.20 -9.78 5.02
N TYR A 140 -9.27 -9.14 4.32
CA TYR A 140 -8.26 -8.30 4.96
C TYR A 140 -8.89 -7.10 5.69
N THR A 141 -9.87 -6.41 5.08
CA THR A 141 -10.60 -5.32 5.76
C THR A 141 -11.29 -5.81 7.04
N GLN A 142 -11.92 -6.99 6.99
CA GLN A 142 -12.57 -7.59 8.18
C GLN A 142 -11.57 -7.88 9.31
N VAL A 143 -10.35 -8.34 8.96
CA VAL A 143 -9.25 -8.53 9.93
C VAL A 143 -8.78 -7.19 10.49
N GLY A 144 -8.70 -6.14 9.67
CA GLY A 144 -8.35 -4.79 10.12
C GLY A 144 -9.35 -4.19 11.11
N GLU A 145 -10.64 -4.50 10.95
CA GLU A 145 -11.72 -3.99 11.81
C GLU A 145 -11.84 -4.74 13.14
N HIS A 146 -11.67 -6.07 13.15
CA HIS A 146 -12.02 -6.93 14.30
C HIS A 146 -10.84 -7.72 14.89
N GLY A 147 -9.67 -7.70 14.25
CA GLY A 147 -8.49 -8.45 14.69
C GLY A 147 -7.75 -7.76 15.84
N SER A 148 -7.04 -8.56 16.64
CA SER A 148 -6.02 -8.03 17.55
C SER A 148 -4.81 -7.52 16.76
N GLU A 149 -3.98 -6.66 17.36
CA GLU A 149 -2.86 -6.02 16.67
C GLU A 149 -1.91 -7.03 16.02
N ILE A 150 -1.57 -8.11 16.72
CA ILE A 150 -0.72 -9.19 16.19
C ILE A 150 -1.33 -9.86 14.95
N VAL A 151 -2.66 -10.04 14.92
CA VAL A 151 -3.36 -10.65 13.79
C VAL A 151 -3.35 -9.71 12.58
N LYS A 152 -3.49 -8.40 12.80
CA LYS A 152 -3.40 -7.40 11.73
C LYS A 152 -2.00 -7.37 11.11
N THR A 153 -0.96 -7.31 11.96
CA THR A 153 0.43 -7.34 11.50
C THR A 153 0.73 -8.62 10.74
N PHE A 154 0.31 -9.79 11.25
CA PHE A 154 0.51 -11.05 10.55
C PHE A 154 -0.21 -11.10 9.20
N ALA A 155 -1.45 -10.62 9.11
CA ALA A 155 -2.18 -10.54 7.85
C ALA A 155 -1.51 -9.61 6.83
N GLN A 156 -0.94 -8.48 7.29
CA GLN A 156 -0.17 -7.57 6.44
C GLN A 156 1.08 -8.25 5.88
N GLU A 157 1.80 -8.97 6.74
CA GLU A 157 3.00 -9.72 6.35
C GLU A 157 2.68 -10.84 5.33
N GLU A 158 1.55 -11.54 5.47
CA GLU A 158 1.12 -12.55 4.49
C GLU A 158 0.74 -11.95 3.13
N ILE A 159 0.05 -10.80 3.11
CA ILE A 159 -0.24 -10.10 1.85
C ILE A 159 1.05 -9.62 1.19
N GLY A 160 1.99 -9.10 1.97
CA GLY A 160 3.33 -8.75 1.50
C GLY A 160 4.05 -9.94 0.87
N ARG A 161 4.07 -11.10 1.57
CA ARG A 161 4.64 -12.35 1.03
C ARG A 161 4.01 -12.79 -0.28
N LEU A 162 2.67 -12.74 -0.37
CA LEU A 162 1.95 -13.09 -1.60
C LEU A 162 2.32 -12.14 -2.74
N ALA A 163 2.37 -10.84 -2.48
CA ALA A 163 2.76 -9.84 -3.47
C ALA A 163 4.19 -10.06 -3.97
N SER A 164 5.16 -10.25 -3.07
CA SER A 164 6.55 -10.54 -3.44
C SER A 164 6.69 -11.87 -4.20
N LEU A 165 5.89 -12.88 -3.86
CA LEU A 165 5.86 -14.13 -4.63
C LEU A 165 5.35 -13.90 -6.04
N MET A 166 4.24 -13.17 -6.23
CA MET A 166 3.70 -12.86 -7.55
C MET A 166 4.69 -12.04 -8.39
N GLU A 167 5.38 -11.07 -7.78
CA GLU A 167 6.44 -10.30 -8.42
C GLU A 167 7.59 -11.20 -8.88
N SER A 168 8.07 -12.08 -8.00
CA SER A 168 9.12 -13.05 -8.31
C SER A 168 8.72 -13.99 -9.46
N LEU A 169 7.50 -14.53 -9.41
CA LEU A 169 6.97 -15.37 -10.49
C LEU A 169 6.86 -14.59 -11.81
N SER A 170 6.45 -13.31 -11.77
CA SER A 170 6.40 -12.46 -12.97
C SER A 170 7.78 -12.21 -13.59
N ASN A 171 8.83 -12.22 -12.76
CA ASN A 171 10.23 -12.11 -13.18
C ASN A 171 10.83 -13.45 -13.64
N GLY A 172 10.07 -14.55 -13.58
CA GLY A 172 10.47 -15.87 -14.08
C GLY A 172 11.17 -16.78 -13.06
N SER A 173 11.29 -16.36 -11.79
CA SER A 173 11.85 -17.22 -10.73
C SER A 173 11.38 -16.82 -9.33
N ALA A 174 11.10 -17.79 -8.47
CA ALA A 174 10.77 -17.55 -7.07
C ALA A 174 11.61 -18.41 -6.14
N GLU A 175 11.92 -17.91 -4.95
CA GLU A 175 12.82 -18.56 -4.01
C GLU A 175 12.18 -18.66 -2.62
N CYS A 176 12.43 -19.78 -1.94
CA CYS A 176 11.99 -20.00 -0.57
C CYS A 176 13.14 -20.61 0.23
N PRO A 177 13.44 -20.10 1.44
CA PRO A 177 14.39 -20.74 2.35
C PRO A 177 13.93 -22.14 2.74
N GLY A 178 14.85 -23.09 2.74
CA GLY A 178 14.59 -24.49 3.08
C GLY A 178 13.81 -25.25 2.01
N GLU A 179 13.25 -26.40 2.41
CA GLU A 179 12.37 -27.22 1.57
C GLU A 179 10.92 -26.72 1.67
N ASN A 180 10.25 -26.53 0.53
CA ASN A 180 8.86 -26.10 0.49
C ASN A 180 7.92 -27.19 -0.04
N HIS A 181 7.50 -28.08 0.86
CA HIS A 181 6.60 -29.20 0.53
C HIS A 181 5.20 -28.74 0.10
N GLU A 182 4.73 -27.57 0.55
CA GLU A 182 3.40 -27.07 0.15
C GLU A 182 3.43 -26.62 -1.32
N TRP A 183 4.48 -25.93 -1.77
CA TRP A 183 4.66 -25.63 -3.20
C TRP A 183 4.71 -26.89 -4.04
N LEU A 184 5.44 -27.91 -3.59
CA LEU A 184 5.51 -29.21 -4.26
C LEU A 184 4.12 -29.85 -4.46
N ILE A 185 3.29 -29.84 -3.41
CA ILE A 185 1.95 -30.41 -3.43
C ILE A 185 1.04 -29.55 -4.32
N ASP A 186 1.00 -28.23 -4.10
CA ASP A 186 0.13 -27.31 -4.82
C ASP A 186 0.41 -27.30 -6.33
N LEU A 187 1.69 -27.29 -6.73
CA LEU A 187 2.08 -27.38 -8.14
C LEU A 187 1.61 -28.70 -8.79
N THR A 188 1.63 -29.80 -8.03
CA THR A 188 1.09 -31.09 -8.49
C THR A 188 -0.42 -31.06 -8.69
N THR A 189 -1.14 -30.27 -7.87
CA THR A 189 -2.57 -30.06 -8.07
C THR A 189 -2.87 -29.23 -9.33
N CYS A 190 -1.96 -28.31 -9.68
CA CYS A 190 -2.06 -27.45 -10.86
C CYS A 190 -1.69 -28.17 -12.17
N ALA A 191 -0.79 -29.16 -12.13
CA ALA A 191 -0.30 -29.88 -13.31
C ALA A 191 -1.42 -30.54 -14.13
N ARG A 192 -1.29 -30.43 -15.46
CA ARG A 192 -2.31 -30.85 -16.43
C ARG A 192 -1.85 -31.92 -17.40
N ARG A 193 -0.55 -32.01 -17.68
CA ARG A 193 0.03 -32.86 -18.73
C ARG A 193 1.08 -33.81 -18.17
N THR A 194 2.12 -33.28 -17.54
CA THR A 194 3.31 -34.06 -17.17
C THR A 194 3.90 -33.60 -15.83
N VAL A 195 4.41 -34.55 -15.05
CA VAL A 195 5.27 -34.29 -13.90
C VAL A 195 6.49 -35.21 -14.00
N TYR A 196 7.66 -34.64 -14.27
CA TYR A 196 8.91 -35.37 -14.40
C TYR A 196 9.83 -35.01 -13.25
N ALA A 197 10.28 -35.98 -12.47
CA ALA A 197 10.99 -35.74 -11.23
C ALA A 197 12.28 -36.56 -11.12
N THR A 198 13.35 -35.94 -10.63
CA THR A 198 14.52 -36.63 -10.09
C THR A 198 14.47 -36.64 -8.56
N SER A 199 14.99 -37.71 -7.97
CA SER A 199 15.15 -37.86 -6.52
C SER A 199 16.49 -38.53 -6.23
N THR A 200 17.30 -37.95 -5.38
CA THR A 200 18.60 -38.49 -4.97
C THR A 200 18.51 -39.28 -3.65
N ASP A 201 19.60 -39.93 -3.25
CA ASP A 201 19.68 -40.70 -2.00
C ASP A 201 19.38 -39.91 -0.72
N VAL A 202 19.40 -38.58 -0.83
CA VAL A 202 19.01 -37.61 0.20
C VAL A 202 17.54 -37.75 0.61
N ASP A 203 16.67 -38.20 -0.31
CA ASP A 203 15.22 -38.21 -0.12
C ASP A 203 14.69 -39.43 0.65
N ARG A 204 15.54 -40.36 1.10
CA ARG A 204 15.09 -41.64 1.67
C ARG A 204 14.16 -41.47 2.87
N ASP A 205 14.53 -40.60 3.81
CA ASP A 205 13.72 -40.32 4.99
C ASP A 205 12.46 -39.50 4.66
N PHE A 206 12.52 -38.66 3.62
CA PHE A 206 11.37 -37.91 3.13
C PHE A 206 10.22 -38.85 2.74
N TRP A 207 10.48 -39.96 2.03
CA TRP A 207 9.42 -40.86 1.56
C TRP A 207 8.61 -41.58 2.65
N PHE A 208 9.09 -41.57 3.90
CA PHE A 208 8.38 -42.07 5.07
C PHE A 208 7.64 -40.98 5.85
N SER A 209 7.88 -39.71 5.52
CA SER A 209 7.27 -38.54 6.16
C SER A 209 5.80 -38.34 5.78
N GLU A 210 5.09 -37.50 6.53
CA GLU A 210 3.71 -37.11 6.22
C GLU A 210 3.59 -36.25 4.94
N PRO A 211 4.46 -35.25 4.69
CA PRO A 211 4.47 -34.52 3.42
C PRO A 211 4.59 -35.42 2.18
N ALA A 212 5.44 -36.45 2.22
CA ALA A 212 5.57 -37.38 1.10
C ALA A 212 4.29 -38.17 0.82
N LYS A 213 3.53 -38.55 1.86
CA LYS A 213 2.23 -39.20 1.68
C LYS A 213 1.24 -38.28 0.98
N ARG A 214 1.16 -37.01 1.41
CA ARG A 214 0.30 -36.00 0.76
C ARG A 214 0.70 -35.76 -0.69
N TYR A 215 2.00 -35.70 -0.96
CA TYR A 215 2.52 -35.55 -2.31
C TYR A 215 2.18 -36.74 -3.21
N LEU A 216 2.42 -37.98 -2.75
CA LEU A 216 2.02 -39.19 -3.50
C LEU A 216 0.52 -39.25 -3.76
N ALA A 217 -0.30 -38.86 -2.78
CA ALA A 217 -1.75 -38.76 -2.98
C ALA A 217 -2.10 -37.71 -4.05
N ALA A 218 -1.48 -36.54 -4.03
CA ALA A 218 -1.69 -35.50 -5.04
C ALA A 218 -1.29 -35.98 -6.44
N GLN A 219 -0.17 -36.70 -6.58
CA GLN A 219 0.24 -37.32 -7.85
C GLN A 219 -0.75 -38.38 -8.32
N GLY A 220 -1.18 -39.29 -7.43
CA GLY A 220 -2.17 -40.30 -7.75
C GLY A 220 -3.51 -39.70 -8.20
N GLU A 221 -3.95 -38.61 -7.56
CA GLU A 221 -5.14 -37.87 -7.98
C GLU A 221 -4.97 -37.17 -9.33
N ALA A 222 -3.78 -36.59 -9.59
CA ALA A 222 -3.45 -35.98 -10.88
C ALA A 222 -3.53 -37.02 -12.01
N ILE A 223 -2.96 -38.21 -11.80
CA ILE A 223 -3.03 -39.32 -12.75
C ILE A 223 -4.48 -39.75 -12.96
N LYS A 224 -5.21 -40.08 -11.88
CA LYS A 224 -6.55 -40.66 -11.96
C LYS A 224 -7.60 -39.70 -12.51
N LYS A 225 -7.58 -38.43 -12.11
CA LYS A 225 -8.61 -37.45 -12.45
C LYS A 225 -8.28 -36.63 -13.70
N ARG A 226 -7.01 -36.37 -13.96
CA ARG A 226 -6.56 -35.49 -15.05
C ARG A 226 -5.77 -36.21 -16.14
N GLY A 227 -5.40 -37.49 -15.94
CA GLY A 227 -4.58 -38.23 -16.90
C GLY A 227 -3.14 -37.72 -17.00
N VAL A 228 -2.66 -37.03 -15.97
CA VAL A 228 -1.31 -36.46 -15.94
C VAL A 228 -0.29 -37.60 -15.96
N GLN A 229 0.68 -37.53 -16.87
CA GLN A 229 1.79 -38.49 -16.91
C GLN A 229 2.82 -38.14 -15.84
N VAL A 230 3.07 -39.05 -14.91
CA VAL A 230 4.08 -38.86 -13.87
C VAL A 230 5.22 -39.84 -14.07
N ARG A 231 6.44 -39.32 -14.22
CA ARG A 231 7.69 -40.09 -14.34
C ARG A 231 8.65 -39.68 -13.24
N ARG A 232 9.29 -40.65 -12.58
CA ARG A 232 10.30 -40.39 -11.55
C ARG A 232 11.55 -41.23 -11.77
N LEU A 233 12.70 -40.57 -11.69
CA LEU A 233 14.01 -41.20 -11.64
C LEU A 233 14.60 -41.07 -10.23
N PHE A 234 14.89 -42.20 -9.61
CA PHE A 234 15.74 -42.26 -8.44
C PHE A 234 17.18 -42.38 -8.90
N LEU A 235 17.98 -41.35 -8.62
CA LEU A 235 19.37 -41.27 -9.03
C LEU A 235 20.26 -41.75 -7.88
N VAL A 236 21.12 -42.72 -8.17
CA VAL A 236 22.15 -43.20 -7.24
C VAL A 236 23.51 -43.23 -7.94
N ASP A 237 24.58 -42.96 -7.21
CA ASP A 237 25.93 -42.93 -7.79
C ASP A 237 26.37 -44.31 -8.28
N GLU A 238 26.22 -45.32 -7.41
CA GLU A 238 26.78 -46.67 -7.58
C GLU A 238 25.71 -47.76 -7.41
N PRO A 239 25.90 -48.96 -8.02
CA PRO A 239 24.92 -50.05 -7.95
C PRO A 239 24.64 -50.51 -6.52
N GLU A 240 25.63 -50.42 -5.63
CA GLU A 240 25.53 -50.82 -4.22
C GLU A 240 24.58 -49.91 -3.44
N HIS A 241 24.38 -48.67 -3.91
CA HIS A 241 23.41 -47.76 -3.33
C HIS A 241 21.96 -48.11 -3.69
N VAL A 242 21.72 -49.05 -4.62
CA VAL A 242 20.39 -49.62 -4.86
C VAL A 242 19.99 -50.57 -3.72
N THR A 243 19.60 -49.97 -2.61
CA THR A 243 19.15 -50.68 -1.41
C THR A 243 17.73 -51.24 -1.54
N GLU A 244 17.38 -52.18 -0.68
CA GLU A 244 16.03 -52.73 -0.62
C GLU A 244 14.98 -51.67 -0.22
N GLY A 245 15.38 -50.71 0.63
CA GLY A 245 14.53 -49.56 0.96
C GLY A 245 14.19 -48.73 -0.29
N LEU A 246 15.17 -48.45 -1.15
CA LEU A 246 14.94 -47.72 -2.39
C LEU A 246 14.07 -48.50 -3.37
N ARG A 247 14.30 -49.82 -3.51
CA ARG A 247 13.42 -50.69 -4.32
C ARG A 247 11.99 -50.67 -3.82
N THR A 248 11.80 -50.70 -2.50
CA THR A 248 10.48 -50.64 -1.86
C THR A 248 9.80 -49.30 -2.13
N VAL A 249 10.52 -48.17 -2.01
CA VAL A 249 9.98 -46.84 -2.32
C VAL A 249 9.57 -46.77 -3.80
N CYS A 250 10.43 -47.22 -4.71
CA CYS A 250 10.14 -47.24 -6.14
C CYS A 250 8.91 -48.09 -6.48
N ALA A 251 8.84 -49.32 -5.95
CA ALA A 251 7.69 -50.20 -6.10
C ALA A 251 6.40 -49.56 -5.55
N ARG A 252 6.49 -48.90 -4.39
CA ARG A 252 5.36 -48.17 -3.79
C ARG A 252 4.87 -47.07 -4.71
N GLN A 253 5.74 -46.27 -5.32
CA GLN A 253 5.33 -45.22 -6.25
C GLN A 253 4.59 -45.78 -7.48
N ARG A 254 5.04 -46.92 -8.01
CA ARG A 254 4.36 -47.58 -9.14
C ARG A 254 2.93 -47.99 -8.81
N THR A 255 2.61 -48.31 -7.57
CA THR A 255 1.22 -48.62 -7.17
C THR A 255 0.28 -47.41 -7.28
N PHE A 256 0.80 -46.19 -7.33
CA PHE A 256 0.04 -44.96 -7.58
C PHE A 256 -0.07 -44.60 -9.07
N GLY A 257 0.46 -45.44 -9.97
CA GLY A 257 0.48 -45.20 -11.42
C GLY A 257 1.64 -44.35 -11.89
N ILE A 258 2.63 -44.10 -11.03
CA ILE A 258 3.85 -43.36 -11.38
C ILE A 258 4.81 -44.31 -12.12
N ASP A 259 5.33 -43.89 -13.26
CA ASP A 259 6.42 -44.61 -13.92
C ASP A 259 7.72 -44.25 -13.19
N ALA A 260 8.07 -45.08 -12.21
CA ALA A 260 9.24 -44.88 -11.37
C ALA A 260 10.37 -45.83 -11.78
N ARG A 261 11.58 -45.31 -11.93
CA ARG A 261 12.78 -46.06 -12.31
C ARG A 261 13.97 -45.66 -11.44
N ILE A 262 14.96 -46.54 -11.36
CA ILE A 262 16.23 -46.29 -10.65
C ILE A 262 17.31 -46.17 -11.71
N ALA A 263 18.03 -45.06 -11.71
CA ALA A 263 19.18 -44.83 -12.59
C ALA A 263 20.46 -44.86 -11.74
N VAL A 264 21.44 -45.65 -12.19
CA VAL A 264 22.75 -45.77 -11.54
C VAL A 264 23.77 -45.00 -12.36
N GLN A 265 24.31 -43.91 -11.82
CA GLN A 265 25.14 -42.95 -12.56
C GLN A 265 26.39 -43.63 -13.15
N SER A 266 27.08 -44.48 -12.40
CA SER A 266 28.27 -45.18 -12.89
C SER A 266 28.02 -46.12 -14.08
N ARG A 267 26.75 -46.46 -14.37
CA ARG A 267 26.35 -47.27 -15.53
C ARG A 267 25.89 -46.44 -16.73
N LEU A 268 25.71 -45.12 -16.56
CA LEU A 268 25.33 -44.23 -17.65
C LEU A 268 26.54 -43.88 -18.51
N GLU A 269 26.32 -43.40 -19.73
CA GLU A 269 27.42 -42.93 -20.58
C GLU A 269 28.20 -41.78 -19.90
N PRO A 270 29.53 -41.67 -20.12
CA PRO A 270 30.36 -40.63 -19.51
C PRO A 270 29.87 -39.20 -19.79
N SER A 271 29.20 -38.97 -20.91
CA SER A 271 28.57 -37.69 -21.28
C SER A 271 27.47 -37.27 -20.29
N VAL A 272 26.78 -38.24 -19.68
CA VAL A 272 25.68 -38.05 -18.74
C VAL A 272 26.18 -37.98 -17.30
N GLN A 273 27.28 -38.69 -16.99
CA GLN A 273 27.89 -38.79 -15.66
C GLN A 273 28.39 -37.45 -15.09
N VAL A 274 28.81 -36.49 -15.91
CA VAL A 274 29.44 -35.23 -15.44
C VAL A 274 28.44 -34.26 -14.78
N THR A 275 27.14 -34.55 -14.85
CA THR A 275 26.11 -33.58 -14.48
C THR A 275 25.71 -33.71 -13.01
N PRO A 276 25.79 -32.64 -12.19
CA PRO A 276 25.54 -32.73 -10.74
C PRO A 276 24.11 -33.19 -10.42
N LEU A 277 24.00 -34.20 -9.56
CA LEU A 277 22.75 -34.81 -9.08
C LEU A 277 21.98 -33.83 -8.19
N ASN A 278 21.26 -32.91 -8.81
CA ASN A 278 20.32 -32.05 -8.10
C ASN A 278 18.92 -32.59 -8.29
N ASP A 279 18.12 -32.48 -7.23
CA ASP A 279 16.70 -32.82 -7.29
C ASP A 279 15.92 -31.71 -7.95
N PHE A 280 15.24 -32.07 -9.03
CA PHE A 280 14.38 -31.16 -9.76
C PHE A 280 13.11 -31.86 -10.24
N ILE A 281 12.04 -31.08 -10.35
CA ILE A 281 10.73 -31.54 -10.76
C ILE A 281 10.18 -30.56 -11.79
N ILE A 282 9.84 -31.08 -12.96
CA ILE A 282 9.30 -30.31 -14.07
C ILE A 282 7.80 -30.57 -14.16
N PHE A 283 7.02 -29.49 -14.08
CA PHE A 283 5.58 -29.49 -14.25
C PHE A 283 5.23 -28.98 -15.65
N ASP A 284 4.52 -29.79 -16.42
CA ASP A 284 3.99 -29.51 -17.76
C ASP A 284 5.00 -29.04 -18.83
N GLY A 285 6.31 -29.14 -18.53
CA GLY A 285 7.36 -28.56 -19.37
C GLY A 285 7.39 -27.02 -19.32
N GLU A 286 6.80 -26.42 -18.28
CA GLU A 286 6.63 -24.96 -18.13
C GLU A 286 7.26 -24.41 -16.85
N LEU A 287 7.35 -25.22 -15.79
CA LEU A 287 7.89 -24.79 -14.50
C LEU A 287 8.78 -25.87 -13.89
N CYS A 288 9.95 -25.46 -13.42
CA CYS A 288 10.91 -26.31 -12.72
C CYS A 288 10.97 -25.94 -11.24
N TYR A 289 10.71 -26.91 -10.38
CA TYR A 289 10.96 -26.87 -8.94
C TYR A 289 12.32 -27.51 -8.69
N GLU A 290 13.23 -26.81 -8.01
CA GLU A 290 14.58 -27.28 -7.71
C GLU A 290 14.85 -27.16 -6.21
N THR A 291 15.47 -28.19 -5.63
CA THR A 291 16.04 -28.13 -4.28
C THR A 291 17.55 -28.11 -4.38
N GLU A 292 18.17 -27.13 -3.72
CA GLU A 292 19.62 -27.06 -3.60
C GLU A 292 20.05 -27.66 -2.25
N PRO A 293 20.72 -28.83 -2.25
CA PRO A 293 21.24 -29.41 -1.01
C PRO A 293 22.46 -28.65 -0.49
N ASP A 294 22.60 -28.54 0.82
CA ASP A 294 23.84 -28.09 1.47
C ASP A 294 24.93 -29.17 1.39
N VAL A 295 26.16 -28.80 1.76
CA VAL A 295 27.31 -29.69 2.04
C VAL A 295 26.97 -30.79 3.06
N ARG A 296 25.89 -30.61 3.84
CA ARG A 296 25.35 -31.56 4.83
C ARG A 296 24.06 -32.26 4.40
N VAL A 297 23.69 -32.20 3.12
CA VAL A 297 22.57 -32.99 2.56
C VAL A 297 21.19 -32.52 3.07
N VAL A 298 21.08 -31.29 3.59
CA VAL A 298 19.80 -30.64 3.94
C VAL A 298 19.46 -29.61 2.88
N PRO A 299 18.22 -29.58 2.33
CA PRO A 299 17.83 -28.53 1.38
C PRO A 299 17.94 -27.15 2.02
N VAL A 300 18.83 -26.30 1.51
CA VAL A 300 19.02 -24.92 2.01
C VAL A 300 17.96 -24.01 1.41
N LYS A 301 17.49 -24.35 0.21
CA LYS A 301 16.66 -23.48 -0.60
C LYS A 301 15.85 -24.29 -1.60
N THR A 302 14.62 -23.84 -1.81
CA THR A 302 13.75 -24.26 -2.89
C THR A 302 13.61 -23.12 -3.88
N THR A 303 13.80 -23.42 -5.16
CA THR A 303 13.68 -22.44 -6.24
C THR A 303 12.66 -22.91 -7.27
N LEU A 304 11.78 -22.02 -7.70
CA LEU A 304 10.95 -22.18 -8.88
C LEU A 304 11.58 -21.40 -10.02
N LYS A 305 11.77 -22.04 -11.18
CA LYS A 305 12.28 -21.41 -12.41
C LYS A 305 11.33 -21.72 -13.56
N MET A 306 10.91 -20.70 -14.28
CA MET A 306 10.00 -20.83 -15.42
C MET A 306 10.56 -20.20 -16.71
N THR A 307 11.83 -19.80 -16.71
CA THR A 307 12.48 -19.31 -17.92
C THR A 307 12.54 -20.43 -18.96
N PRO A 308 12.08 -20.22 -20.21
CA PRO A 308 11.98 -21.27 -21.22
C PRO A 308 13.29 -22.00 -21.49
N GLU A 309 14.41 -21.29 -21.41
CA GLU A 309 15.76 -21.84 -21.59
C GLU A 309 16.08 -22.87 -20.51
N HIS A 310 15.86 -22.50 -19.25
CA HIS A 310 16.13 -23.35 -18.09
C HIS A 310 15.22 -24.58 -18.08
N VAL A 311 13.92 -24.39 -18.31
CA VAL A 311 12.98 -25.52 -18.33
C VAL A 311 13.30 -26.48 -19.46
N ARG A 312 13.65 -25.99 -20.65
CA ARG A 312 14.06 -26.83 -21.78
C ARG A 312 15.34 -27.61 -21.50
N GLU A 313 16.33 -26.97 -20.86
CA GLU A 313 17.54 -27.64 -20.40
C GLU A 313 17.20 -28.80 -19.46
N ARG A 314 16.35 -28.57 -18.46
CA ARG A 314 15.94 -29.59 -17.49
C ARG A 314 15.14 -30.71 -18.11
N VAL A 315 14.23 -30.42 -19.04
CA VAL A 315 13.47 -31.41 -19.80
C VAL A 315 14.41 -32.30 -20.62
N ASN A 316 15.33 -31.70 -21.38
CA ASN A 316 16.32 -32.45 -22.16
C ASN A 316 17.16 -33.35 -21.26
N ARG A 317 17.62 -32.81 -20.12
CA ARG A 317 18.38 -33.56 -19.14
C ARG A 317 17.60 -34.74 -18.57
N PHE A 318 16.34 -34.54 -18.22
CA PHE A 318 15.48 -35.62 -17.74
C PHE A 318 15.32 -36.72 -18.79
N ASN A 319 15.06 -36.34 -20.05
CA ASN A 319 14.87 -37.30 -21.14
C ASN A 319 16.12 -38.15 -21.40
N VAL A 320 17.31 -37.52 -21.41
CA VAL A 320 18.58 -38.24 -21.55
C VAL A 320 18.77 -39.27 -20.43
N LEU A 321 18.50 -38.88 -19.18
CA LEU A 321 18.56 -39.81 -18.05
C LEU A 321 17.50 -40.92 -18.17
N TRP A 322 16.31 -40.58 -18.63
CA TRP A 322 15.18 -41.49 -18.77
C TRP A 322 15.42 -42.57 -19.82
N GLU A 323 15.87 -42.18 -21.01
CA GLU A 323 16.18 -43.08 -22.14
C GLU A 323 17.31 -44.04 -21.78
N ALA A 324 18.36 -43.56 -21.10
CA ALA A 324 19.46 -44.41 -20.66
C ALA A 324 19.04 -45.50 -19.65
N THR A 325 17.91 -45.33 -18.94
CA THR A 325 17.35 -46.41 -18.09
C THR A 325 16.55 -47.45 -18.88
N GLU A 326 16.09 -47.13 -20.09
CA GLU A 326 15.30 -48.01 -20.94
C GLU A 326 16.20 -49.05 -21.63
N GLU A 327 17.37 -48.62 -22.13
CA GLU A 327 18.34 -49.49 -22.81
C GLU A 327 18.99 -50.52 -21.87
N GLY A 328 19.13 -50.19 -20.58
CA GLY A 328 19.70 -51.08 -19.57
C GLY A 328 18.78 -52.23 -19.11
N THR A 329 17.48 -52.16 -19.44
CA THR A 329 16.50 -53.21 -19.09
C THR A 329 16.42 -54.36 -20.11
N GLU A 330 17.01 -54.24 -21.30
CA GLU A 330 16.99 -55.31 -22.32
C GLU A 330 18.13 -56.34 -22.17
N THR A 331 19.09 -56.13 -21.28
CA THR A 331 20.27 -57.01 -21.11
C THR A 331 20.28 -57.86 -19.83
N ALA A 332 19.15 -58.00 -19.15
CA ALA A 332 19.04 -58.85 -17.96
C ALA A 332 17.95 -59.92 -18.13
N ASP A 333 18.24 -60.92 -18.96
CA ASP A 333 17.62 -62.25 -18.92
C ASP A 333 18.71 -63.33 -19.03
#